data_AF-A0AAV5TJZ3-F1
#
_entry.id   AF-A0AAV5TJZ3-F1
#
_cell.length_a   1.000
_cell.length_b   1.000
_cell.length_c   1.000
_cell.angle_alpha   90.00
_cell.angle_beta   90.00
_cell.angle_gamma   90.00
#
_symmetry.space_group_name_H-M   'P 1'
#
loop_
_entity.id
_entity.type
_entity.pdbx_description
1 polymer ?
#
loop_
_entity_poly.entity_id
_entity_poly.type
_entity_poly.pdbx_seq_one_letter_code
_entity_poly.pdbx_strand_id
1 'polypeptide(L)'
;MIYLSSKSQYLLQKAEHVIFAISMILNIISIFCLIKETPPHQVKVRKYLLMTQIAVIVTSVYMDILLEPVPLLPALAGICTALLCRAGIPPHTALVCNSVSYIKRRYSNSDSGQYCKRKTYSSPNRIYQSPYNLGWALERGPFFIHGRTPVIMFFLTIAIVVVNGALILFISIFFHMFYVLQRDKSRSRATISKIRRSLFTLFIQVQIDTMPTKNTHNIDSLHEYPHTLDSEANLSIFSLMILHPLVHNIILLGITPTYRAIIISFPRKCR
;
A
#
# COMPACT_ATOMS: atom_id res chain seq x y z
N MET A 1 -2.67 17.24 -18.19
CA MET A 1 -3.45 16.75 -17.03
C MET A 1 -4.45 15.74 -17.54
N ILE A 2 -4.60 14.59 -16.91
CA ILE A 2 -5.64 13.63 -17.31
C ILE A 2 -6.95 14.08 -16.66
N TYR A 3 -7.81 14.71 -17.45
CA TYR A 3 -9.20 14.79 -17.08
C TYR A 3 -9.80 13.38 -17.15
N LEU A 4 -10.04 12.78 -15.99
CA LEU A 4 -10.75 11.51 -15.94
C LEU A 4 -12.24 11.83 -16.06
N SER A 5 -12.89 11.41 -17.14
CA SER A 5 -14.34 11.60 -17.28
C SER A 5 -15.08 11.01 -16.08
N SER A 6 -16.22 11.58 -15.66
CA SER A 6 -16.98 11.06 -14.51
C SER A 6 -17.36 9.58 -14.70
N LYS A 7 -17.63 9.18 -15.95
CA LYS A 7 -17.87 7.78 -16.32
C LYS A 7 -16.63 6.91 -16.10
N SER A 8 -15.44 7.37 -16.54
CA SER A 8 -14.17 6.66 -16.35
C SER A 8 -13.80 6.54 -14.87
N GLN A 9 -13.99 7.59 -14.08
CA GLN A 9 -13.76 7.56 -12.63
C GLN A 9 -14.68 6.54 -11.97
N TYR A 10 -15.98 6.56 -12.27
CA TYR A 10 -16.93 5.59 -11.74
C TYR A 10 -16.56 4.14 -12.10
N LEU A 11 -16.14 3.89 -13.34
CA LEU A 11 -15.69 2.56 -13.77
C LEU A 11 -14.43 2.11 -13.02
N LEU A 12 -13.48 3.02 -12.81
CA LEU A 12 -12.24 2.74 -12.08
C LEU A 12 -12.53 2.39 -10.61
N GLN A 13 -13.35 3.20 -9.93
CA GLN A 13 -13.79 2.96 -8.54
C GLN A 13 -14.55 1.65 -8.40
N LYS A 14 -15.46 1.37 -9.34
CA LYS A 14 -16.19 0.10 -9.36
C LYS A 14 -15.24 -1.09 -9.55
N ALA A 15 -14.24 -0.98 -10.43
CA ALA A 15 -13.23 -2.01 -10.62
C ALA A 15 -12.39 -2.21 -9.35
N GLU A 16 -11.99 -1.12 -8.70
CA GLU A 16 -11.27 -1.13 -7.41
C GLU A 16 -12.08 -1.87 -6.33
N HIS A 17 -13.38 -1.58 -6.17
CA HIS A 17 -14.22 -2.29 -5.20
C HIS A 17 -14.37 -3.77 -5.50
N VAL A 18 -14.47 -4.16 -6.78
CA VAL A 18 -14.50 -5.57 -7.18
C VAL A 18 -13.17 -6.25 -6.83
N ILE A 19 -12.04 -5.62 -7.15
CA ILE A 19 -10.70 -6.13 -6.84
C ILE A 19 -10.52 -6.25 -5.32
N PHE A 20 -10.95 -5.25 -4.55
CA PHE A 20 -10.95 -5.26 -3.10
C PHE A 20 -11.78 -6.44 -2.55
N ALA A 21 -13.00 -6.65 -3.06
CA ALA A 21 -13.85 -7.76 -2.63
C ALA A 21 -13.19 -9.12 -2.86
N ILE A 22 -12.59 -9.34 -4.04
CA ILE A 22 -11.84 -10.55 -4.36
C ILE A 22 -10.63 -10.69 -3.43
N SER A 23 -9.86 -9.62 -3.26
CA SER A 23 -8.69 -9.57 -2.38
C SER A 23 -9.06 -9.92 -0.93
N MET A 24 -10.19 -9.41 -0.41
CA MET A 24 -10.69 -9.72 0.92
C MET A 24 -11.03 -11.20 1.10
N ILE A 25 -11.64 -11.84 0.10
CA ILE A 25 -11.89 -13.28 0.14
C ILE A 25 -10.56 -14.05 0.21
N LEU A 26 -9.59 -13.70 -0.64
CA LEU A 26 -8.27 -14.34 -0.62
C LEU A 26 -7.50 -14.10 0.68
N ASN A 27 -7.61 -12.90 1.26
CA ASN A 27 -7.04 -12.55 2.56
C ASN A 27 -7.62 -13.44 3.67
N ILE A 28 -8.95 -13.66 3.67
CA ILE A 28 -9.62 -14.54 4.65
C ILE A 28 -9.13 -15.98 4.50
N ILE A 29 -9.04 -16.48 3.26
CA ILE A 29 -8.50 -17.82 2.98
C ILE A 29 -7.04 -17.92 3.46
N SER A 30 -6.22 -16.92 3.18
CA SER A 30 -4.82 -16.86 3.62
C SER A 30 -4.70 -16.91 5.14
N ILE A 31 -5.48 -16.11 5.88
CA ILE A 31 -5.51 -16.14 7.34
C ILE A 31 -5.94 -17.52 7.85
N PHE A 32 -6.99 -18.09 7.28
CA PHE A 32 -7.46 -19.42 7.65
C PHE A 32 -6.35 -20.47 7.49
N CYS A 33 -5.70 -20.49 6.33
CA CYS A 33 -4.58 -21.37 6.04
C CYS A 33 -3.40 -21.13 7.00
N LEU A 34 -3.03 -19.86 7.26
CA LEU A 34 -1.96 -19.51 8.20
C LEU A 34 -2.22 -20.03 9.61
N ILE A 35 -3.46 -19.92 10.09
CA ILE A 35 -3.83 -20.35 11.44
C ILE A 35 -3.87 -21.88 11.53
N LYS A 36 -4.48 -22.55 10.55
CA LYS A 36 -4.77 -23.99 10.61
C LYS A 36 -3.62 -24.88 10.15
N GLU A 37 -2.89 -24.47 9.12
CA GLU A 37 -2.01 -25.36 8.37
C GLU A 37 -0.52 -25.15 8.68
N THR A 38 -0.20 -24.11 9.45
CA THR A 38 1.18 -23.84 9.81
C THR A 38 1.63 -24.80 10.92
N PRO A 39 2.67 -25.61 10.69
CA PRO A 39 3.07 -26.65 11.64
C PRO A 39 3.62 -26.04 12.95
N PRO A 40 3.51 -26.79 14.08
CA PRO A 40 3.84 -26.28 15.41
C PRO A 40 5.32 -25.91 15.60
N HIS A 41 6.24 -26.39 14.77
CA HIS A 41 7.64 -25.97 14.85
C HIS A 41 7.89 -24.57 14.25
N GLN A 42 6.90 -23.97 13.58
CA GLN A 42 7.01 -22.66 12.92
C GLN A 42 6.19 -21.54 13.59
N VAL A 43 5.78 -21.70 14.86
CA VAL A 43 4.91 -20.71 15.55
C VAL A 43 5.47 -19.28 15.51
N LYS A 44 6.80 -19.09 15.60
CA LYS A 44 7.41 -17.76 15.52
C LYS A 44 7.18 -17.11 14.14
N VAL A 45 7.48 -17.84 13.07
CA VAL A 45 7.27 -17.36 11.68
C VAL A 45 5.78 -17.13 11.40
N ARG A 46 4.91 -18.03 11.89
CA ARG A 46 3.45 -17.89 11.81
C ARG A 46 2.96 -16.55 12.34
N LYS A 47 3.44 -16.14 13.52
CA LYS A 47 3.05 -14.86 14.12
C LYS A 47 3.42 -13.68 13.24
N TYR A 48 4.62 -13.68 12.65
CA TYR A 48 5.04 -12.62 11.72
C TYR A 48 4.17 -12.59 10.47
N LEU A 49 3.96 -13.73 9.82
CA LEU A 49 3.12 -13.81 8.62
C LEU A 49 1.68 -13.37 8.89
N LEU A 50 1.11 -13.77 10.02
CA LEU A 50 -0.24 -13.36 10.42
C LEU A 50 -0.31 -11.84 10.69
N MET A 51 0.70 -11.27 11.36
CA MET A 51 0.77 -9.82 11.58
C MET A 51 0.88 -9.05 10.26
N THR A 52 1.69 -9.52 9.31
CA THR A 52 1.77 -8.92 7.97
C THR A 52 0.43 -9.00 7.25
N GLN A 53 -0.24 -10.14 7.26
CA GLN A 53 -1.55 -10.29 6.61
C GLN A 53 -2.61 -9.34 7.21
N ILE A 54 -2.64 -9.22 8.53
CA ILE A 54 -3.54 -8.28 9.22
C ILE A 54 -3.20 -6.85 8.82
N ALA A 55 -1.92 -6.49 8.77
CA ALA A 55 -1.49 -5.16 8.33
C ALA A 55 -1.96 -4.88 6.89
N VAL A 56 -1.77 -5.82 5.96
CA VAL A 56 -2.23 -5.71 4.57
C VAL A 56 -3.74 -5.47 4.51
N ILE A 57 -4.54 -6.26 5.23
CA ILE A 57 -6.00 -6.09 5.29
C ILE A 57 -6.38 -4.72 5.83
N VAL A 58 -5.79 -4.30 6.95
CA VAL A 58 -6.08 -2.98 7.54
C VAL A 58 -5.73 -1.87 6.56
N THR A 59 -4.57 -1.94 5.90
CA THR A 59 -4.18 -0.95 4.90
C THR A 59 -5.08 -0.95 3.68
N SER A 60 -5.54 -2.11 3.18
CA SER A 60 -6.49 -2.20 2.06
C SER A 60 -7.86 -1.62 2.44
N VAL A 61 -8.42 -2.01 3.59
CA VAL A 61 -9.68 -1.41 4.08
C VAL A 61 -9.55 0.11 4.22
N TYR A 62 -8.40 0.57 4.70
CA TYR A 62 -8.15 1.99 4.84
C TYR A 62 -8.10 2.71 3.49
N MET A 63 -7.29 2.22 2.55
CA MET A 63 -7.07 2.89 1.28
C MET A 63 -8.26 2.75 0.33
N ASP A 64 -8.89 1.57 0.28
CA ASP A 64 -9.88 1.23 -0.76
C ASP A 64 -11.33 1.54 -0.31
N ILE A 65 -11.62 1.54 1.00
CA ILE A 65 -12.98 1.75 1.55
C ILE A 65 -13.09 3.05 2.34
N LEU A 66 -12.10 3.37 3.17
CA LEU A 66 -12.17 4.52 4.06
C LEU A 66 -11.71 5.82 3.39
N LEU A 67 -10.70 5.77 2.52
CA LEU A 67 -10.10 6.95 1.89
C LEU A 67 -10.40 7.07 0.38
N GLU A 68 -10.30 5.99 -0.40
CA GLU A 68 -10.47 5.95 -1.87
C GLU A 68 -9.89 7.20 -2.56
N PRO A 69 -8.56 7.43 -2.46
CA PRO A 69 -7.95 8.63 -3.01
C PRO A 69 -7.86 8.52 -4.53
N VAL A 70 -8.45 9.49 -5.23
CA VAL A 70 -8.32 9.64 -6.68
C VAL A 70 -7.21 10.65 -6.96
N PRO A 71 -6.01 10.20 -7.39
CA PRO A 71 -4.89 11.10 -7.65
C PRO A 71 -5.16 12.00 -8.86
N LEU A 72 -4.80 13.28 -8.75
CA LEU A 72 -5.03 14.31 -9.77
C LEU A 72 -3.73 14.63 -10.53
N LEU A 73 -3.21 13.66 -11.30
CA LEU A 73 -1.91 13.80 -11.94
C LEU A 73 -1.95 14.77 -13.14
N PRO A 74 -0.93 15.63 -13.34
CA PRO A 74 0.35 15.69 -12.62
C PRO A 74 0.35 16.62 -11.38
N ALA A 75 -0.79 17.18 -10.98
CA ALA A 75 -0.83 17.98 -9.77
C ALA A 75 -0.62 17.07 -8.54
N LEU A 76 0.12 17.54 -7.53
CA LEU A 76 0.25 16.84 -6.25
C LEU A 76 -1.02 17.06 -5.43
N ALA A 77 -2.11 16.49 -5.92
CA ALA A 77 -3.46 16.70 -5.47
C ALA A 77 -4.26 15.40 -5.57
N GLY A 78 -5.33 15.31 -4.79
CA GLY A 78 -6.23 14.16 -4.82
C GLY A 78 -7.64 14.55 -4.42
N ILE A 79 -8.61 13.84 -4.98
CA ILE A 79 -10.01 13.90 -4.55
C ILE A 79 -10.25 12.69 -3.65
N CYS A 80 -11.01 12.88 -2.58
CA CYS A 80 -11.41 11.82 -1.69
C CYS A 80 -12.92 11.61 -1.76
N THR A 81 -13.35 10.41 -2.16
CA THR A 81 -14.78 10.10 -2.36
C THR A 81 -15.36 9.12 -1.34
N ALA A 82 -14.52 8.58 -0.47
CA ALA A 82 -14.85 7.51 0.46
C ALA A 82 -15.57 7.96 1.74
N LEU A 83 -15.86 6.97 2.60
CA LEU A 83 -16.62 7.12 3.85
C LEU A 83 -16.05 8.18 4.79
N LEU A 84 -14.72 8.25 5.00
CA LEU A 84 -14.15 9.25 5.92
C LEU A 84 -14.38 10.67 5.41
N CYS A 85 -14.24 10.88 4.11
CA CYS A 85 -14.44 12.19 3.50
C CYS A 85 -15.92 12.58 3.43
N ARG A 86 -16.83 11.60 3.24
CA ARG A 86 -18.28 11.80 3.40
C ARG A 86 -18.68 12.13 4.83
N ALA A 87 -17.96 11.60 5.82
CA ALA A 87 -18.12 11.95 7.23
C ALA A 87 -17.52 13.33 7.59
N GLY A 88 -17.03 14.09 6.60
CA GLY A 88 -16.47 15.42 6.81
C GLY A 88 -15.03 15.42 7.34
N ILE A 89 -14.35 14.26 7.39
CA ILE A 89 -12.94 14.20 7.78
C ILE A 89 -12.09 14.73 6.61
N PRO A 90 -11.25 15.75 6.85
CA PRO A 90 -10.42 16.28 5.78
C PRO A 90 -9.43 15.23 5.25
N PRO A 91 -9.22 15.14 3.92
CA PRO A 91 -8.34 14.14 3.32
C PRO A 91 -6.91 14.16 3.86
N HIS A 92 -6.37 15.34 4.18
CA HIS A 92 -5.04 15.48 4.78
C HIS A 92 -4.97 14.87 6.18
N THR A 93 -6.04 15.02 6.98
CA THR A 93 -6.10 14.44 8.32
C THR A 93 -6.24 12.93 8.22
N ALA A 94 -7.04 12.44 7.27
CA ALA A 94 -7.11 11.02 6.99
C ALA A 94 -5.74 10.46 6.55
N LEU A 95 -5.09 11.03 5.53
CA LEU A 95 -3.77 10.56 5.09
C LEU A 95 -2.73 10.54 6.23
N VAL A 96 -2.70 11.56 7.08
CA VAL A 96 -1.75 11.67 8.21
C VAL A 96 -2.14 10.76 9.38
N CYS A 97 -3.43 10.50 9.64
CA CYS A 97 -3.83 9.59 10.71
C CYS A 97 -3.31 8.17 10.50
N ASN A 98 -3.13 7.73 9.25
CA ASN A 98 -2.60 6.40 8.96
C ASN A 98 -1.10 6.28 9.31
N SER A 99 -0.32 7.34 9.09
CA SER A 99 1.11 7.38 9.47
C SER A 99 1.33 7.68 10.96
N VAL A 100 0.42 8.43 11.60
CA VAL A 100 0.58 8.93 12.97
C VAL A 100 -0.12 8.07 14.03
N SER A 101 -1.05 7.18 13.67
CA SER A 101 -1.65 6.23 14.63
C SER A 101 -0.62 5.28 15.28
N TYR A 102 0.57 5.14 14.70
CA TYR A 102 1.71 4.44 15.32
C TYR A 102 2.48 5.29 16.34
N ILE A 103 2.50 6.61 16.18
CA ILE A 103 3.31 7.54 16.99
C ILE A 103 2.48 8.12 18.15
N LYS A 104 1.18 8.35 17.93
CA LYS A 104 0.33 9.09 18.89
C LYS A 104 -0.21 8.26 20.06
N ARG A 105 -0.05 6.93 20.05
CA ARG A 105 -0.42 6.09 21.22
C ARG A 105 0.57 6.19 22.38
N ARG A 106 1.69 6.91 22.23
CA ARG A 106 2.67 7.14 23.31
C ARG A 106 2.66 8.55 23.89
N TYR A 107 1.98 9.50 23.24
CA TYR A 107 1.91 10.89 23.69
C TYR A 107 0.57 11.50 23.31
N SER A 108 -0.40 11.47 24.22
CA SER A 108 -1.16 12.66 24.63
C SER A 108 -2.51 12.27 25.24
N ASN A 109 -2.55 12.31 26.57
CA ASN A 109 -3.76 12.57 27.37
C ASN A 109 -4.00 14.09 27.53
N SER A 110 -3.52 14.91 26.59
CA SER A 110 -3.66 16.36 26.68
C SER A 110 -4.80 16.85 25.80
N ASP A 111 -5.87 17.28 26.49
CA ASP A 111 -6.98 18.08 26.02
C ASP A 111 -6.56 19.13 24.99
N SER A 112 -7.27 19.16 23.85
CA SER A 112 -7.62 20.37 23.09
C SER A 112 -8.30 20.02 21.76
N GLY A 113 -9.58 19.68 21.82
CA GLY A 113 -10.46 19.42 20.67
C GLY A 113 -10.77 20.64 19.78
N GLN A 114 -9.93 21.68 19.75
CA GLN A 114 -10.26 22.96 19.12
C GLN A 114 -9.28 23.43 18.03
N TYR A 115 -8.22 22.66 17.73
CA TYR A 115 -7.22 23.03 16.72
C TYR A 115 -7.48 22.51 15.29
N CYS A 116 -8.55 21.74 15.05
CA CYS A 116 -8.85 21.18 13.72
C CYS A 116 -9.98 21.91 12.97
N LYS A 117 -10.26 23.18 13.32
CA LYS A 117 -11.06 24.10 12.49
C LYS A 117 -10.19 25.08 11.68
N ARG A 118 -8.90 24.78 11.53
CA ARG A 118 -7.96 25.61 10.76
C ARG A 118 -8.24 25.43 9.27
N LYS A 119 -8.77 26.49 8.65
CA LYS A 119 -9.04 26.71 7.21
C LYS A 119 -8.10 25.92 6.27
N THR A 120 -8.39 24.66 6.03
CA THR A 120 -7.84 23.85 4.93
C THR A 120 -8.73 23.88 3.69
N TYR A 121 -9.58 24.91 3.58
CA TYR A 121 -10.01 25.37 2.28
C TYR A 121 -8.90 26.27 1.76
N SER A 122 -8.03 25.69 0.91
CA SER A 122 -7.35 26.47 -0.11
C SER A 122 -8.40 27.41 -0.70
N SER A 123 -8.21 28.73 -0.55
CA SER A 123 -9.13 29.72 -1.12
C SER A 123 -9.49 29.27 -2.54
N PRO A 124 -10.79 29.19 -2.93
CA PRO A 124 -11.22 28.75 -4.25
C PRO A 124 -10.39 29.40 -5.37
N ASN A 125 -9.98 30.65 -5.16
CA ASN A 125 -9.11 31.42 -6.05
C ASN A 125 -7.79 30.72 -6.39
N ARG A 126 -7.14 30.00 -5.45
CA ARG A 126 -5.89 29.28 -5.72
C ARG A 126 -6.07 28.12 -6.71
N ILE A 127 -7.29 27.58 -6.82
CA ILE A 127 -7.60 26.43 -7.69
C ILE A 127 -7.81 26.92 -9.11
N TYR A 128 -8.51 28.05 -9.26
CA TYR A 128 -8.65 28.74 -10.55
C TYR A 128 -7.31 29.31 -11.04
N GLN A 129 -6.41 29.68 -10.12
CA GLN A 129 -5.06 30.15 -10.46
C GLN A 129 -4.07 29.00 -10.76
N SER A 130 -4.45 27.74 -10.51
CA SER A 130 -3.59 26.60 -10.80
C SER A 130 -3.42 26.46 -12.32
N PRO A 131 -2.18 26.25 -12.83
CA PRO A 131 -1.94 26.05 -14.26
C PRO A 131 -2.62 24.78 -14.81
N TYR A 132 -3.14 23.93 -13.94
CA TYR A 132 -3.76 22.67 -14.29
C TYR A 132 -5.28 22.75 -14.48
N ASN A 133 -5.92 23.92 -14.34
CA ASN A 133 -7.38 24.09 -14.48
C ASN A 133 -8.19 23.06 -13.68
N LEU A 134 -7.99 23.05 -12.36
CA LEU A 134 -8.57 22.10 -11.43
C LEU A 134 -10.04 22.41 -11.05
N GLY A 135 -10.71 23.31 -11.77
CA GLY A 135 -12.08 23.74 -11.44
C GLY A 135 -13.06 22.56 -11.38
N TRP A 136 -12.92 21.60 -12.28
CA TRP A 136 -13.76 20.39 -12.32
C TRP A 136 -13.64 19.50 -11.07
N ALA A 137 -12.51 19.54 -10.36
CA ALA A 137 -12.30 18.73 -9.15
C ALA A 137 -13.14 19.24 -7.97
N LEU A 138 -13.47 20.53 -7.95
CA LEU A 138 -14.33 21.15 -6.93
C LEU A 138 -15.74 20.54 -6.91
N GLU A 139 -16.25 20.18 -8.08
CA GLU A 139 -17.60 19.64 -8.25
C GLU A 139 -17.71 18.19 -7.77
N ARG A 140 -16.58 17.51 -7.56
CA ARG A 140 -16.55 16.06 -7.30
C ARG A 140 -16.38 15.69 -5.83
N GLY A 141 -16.06 16.64 -4.96
CA GLY A 141 -16.02 16.41 -3.51
C GLY A 141 -14.80 17.03 -2.82
N PRO A 142 -14.54 16.65 -1.55
CA PRO A 142 -13.39 17.13 -0.81
C PRO A 142 -12.09 16.73 -1.51
N PHE A 143 -11.25 17.73 -1.77
CA PHE A 143 -9.96 17.55 -2.41
C PHE A 143 -8.86 18.18 -1.55
N PHE A 144 -7.63 17.79 -1.82
CA PHE A 144 -6.45 18.44 -1.27
C PHE A 144 -5.49 18.76 -2.41
N ILE A 145 -4.82 19.90 -2.31
CA ILE A 145 -3.75 20.29 -3.22
C ILE A 145 -2.57 20.67 -2.34
N HIS A 146 -1.43 20.01 -2.57
CA HIS A 146 -0.17 20.48 -2.02
C HIS A 146 0.53 21.36 -3.07
N GLY A 147 0.82 22.60 -2.68
CA GLY A 147 1.70 23.44 -3.48
C GLY A 147 3.11 22.84 -3.49
N ARG A 148 3.75 22.82 -4.66
CA ARG A 148 5.15 22.43 -4.79
C ARG A 148 6.02 23.52 -4.21
N THR A 149 6.30 23.45 -2.92
CA THR A 149 7.29 24.32 -2.28
C THR A 149 8.64 23.59 -2.22
N PRO A 150 9.78 24.30 -2.30
CA PRO A 150 11.09 23.67 -2.16
C PRO A 150 11.22 22.84 -0.87
N VAL A 151 10.58 23.30 0.21
CA VAL A 151 10.54 22.59 1.49
C VAL A 151 9.80 21.25 1.38
N ILE A 152 8.62 21.22 0.77
CA ILE A 152 7.85 19.97 0.58
C ILE A 152 8.61 19.01 -0.33
N MET A 153 9.18 19.50 -1.43
CA MET A 153 9.98 18.68 -2.34
C MET A 153 11.20 18.10 -1.62
N PHE A 154 11.91 18.90 -0.83
CA PHE A 154 13.03 18.43 0.00
C PHE A 154 12.62 17.31 0.97
N PHE A 155 11.51 17.46 1.68
CA PHE A 155 11.01 16.41 2.58
C PHE A 155 10.56 15.15 1.83
N LEU A 156 9.91 15.30 0.67
CA LEU A 156 9.56 14.17 -0.19
C LEU A 156 10.82 13.43 -0.65
N THR A 157 11.85 14.15 -1.09
CA THR A 157 13.13 13.57 -1.48
C THR A 157 13.82 12.85 -0.32
N ILE A 158 13.86 13.44 0.89
CA ILE A 158 14.38 12.75 2.08
C ILE A 158 13.57 11.48 2.35
N ALA A 159 12.24 11.54 2.32
CA ALA A 159 11.38 10.39 2.56
C ALA A 159 11.65 9.27 1.55
N ILE A 160 11.77 9.62 0.26
CA ILE A 160 12.12 8.68 -0.82
C ILE A 160 13.49 8.03 -0.55
N VAL A 161 14.51 8.81 -0.23
CA VAL A 161 15.87 8.29 0.05
C VAL A 161 15.86 7.37 1.28
N VAL A 162 15.19 7.76 2.36
CA VAL A 162 15.09 6.97 3.60
C VAL A 162 14.32 5.67 3.37
N VAL A 163 13.19 5.71 2.68
CA VAL A 163 12.38 4.51 2.37
C VAL A 163 13.18 3.54 1.50
N ASN A 164 13.86 4.03 0.46
CA ASN A 164 14.72 3.19 -0.38
C ASN A 164 15.92 2.64 0.39
N GLY A 165 16.57 3.44 1.24
CA GLY A 165 17.66 2.99 2.11
C GLY A 165 17.22 1.90 3.09
N ALA A 166 16.07 2.07 3.74
CA ALA A 166 15.49 1.09 4.65
C ALA A 166 15.16 -0.24 3.93
N LEU A 167 14.63 -0.15 2.71
CA LEU A 167 14.36 -1.29 1.86
C LEU A 167 15.64 -2.04 1.44
N ILE A 168 16.72 -1.33 1.09
CA ILE A 168 18.02 -1.94 0.76
C ILE A 168 18.56 -2.68 1.99
N LEU A 169 18.53 -2.04 3.17
CA LEU A 169 18.93 -2.68 4.42
C LEU A 169 18.08 -3.93 4.70
N PHE A 170 16.76 -3.84 4.51
CA PHE A 170 15.86 -4.97 4.67
C PHE A 170 16.22 -6.13 3.72
N ILE A 171 16.47 -5.84 2.45
CA ILE A 171 16.93 -6.83 1.47
C ILE A 171 18.28 -7.43 1.88
N SER A 172 19.22 -6.63 2.40
CA SER A 172 20.52 -7.11 2.87
C SER A 172 20.40 -8.08 4.05
N ILE A 173 19.38 -7.92 4.90
CA ILE A 173 19.11 -8.87 6.00
C ILE A 173 18.74 -10.23 5.43
N PHE A 174 17.95 -10.31 4.35
CA PHE A 174 17.66 -11.58 3.69
C PHE A 174 18.89 -12.22 3.09
N PHE A 175 19.72 -11.45 2.38
CA PHE A 175 21.00 -11.95 1.86
C PHE A 175 21.91 -12.45 2.98
N HIS A 176 22.00 -11.74 4.10
CA HIS A 176 22.74 -12.16 5.28
C HIS A 176 22.17 -13.46 5.87
N MET A 177 20.84 -13.60 5.98
CA MET A 177 20.21 -14.84 6.45
C MET A 177 20.53 -16.02 5.52
N PHE A 178 20.51 -15.83 4.20
CA PHE A 178 20.91 -16.86 3.25
C PHE A 178 22.39 -17.24 3.40
N TYR A 179 23.26 -16.24 3.57
CA TYR A 179 24.69 -16.44 3.80
C TYR A 179 24.96 -17.24 5.09
N VAL A 180 24.35 -16.85 6.20
CA VAL A 180 24.49 -17.54 7.50
C VAL A 180 24.01 -18.99 7.39
N LEU A 181 22.87 -19.23 6.75
CA LEU A 181 22.36 -20.59 6.54
C LEU A 181 23.25 -21.45 5.66
N GLN A 182 23.96 -20.85 4.69
CA GLN A 182 24.92 -21.57 3.86
C GLN A 182 26.19 -21.95 4.64
N ARG A 183 26.57 -21.16 5.64
CA ARG A 183 27.75 -21.39 6.48
C ARG A 183 27.47 -22.31 7.68
N ASP A 184 26.22 -22.50 8.08
CA ASP A 184 25.84 -23.36 9.21
C ASP A 184 26.05 -24.85 8.89
N LYS A 185 27.15 -25.43 9.42
CA LYS A 185 27.45 -26.86 9.31
C LYS A 185 26.77 -27.72 10.37
N SER A 186 26.14 -27.12 11.39
CA SER A 186 25.55 -27.86 12.52
C SER A 186 24.23 -28.56 12.19
N ARG A 187 23.57 -28.15 11.09
CA ARG A 187 22.25 -28.65 10.69
C ARG A 187 22.34 -29.60 9.51
N SER A 188 21.39 -30.54 9.44
CA SER A 188 21.28 -31.44 8.28
C SER A 188 20.92 -30.67 7.00
N ARG A 189 21.42 -31.15 5.85
CA ARG A 189 21.15 -30.53 4.53
C ARG A 189 19.65 -30.44 4.21
N ALA A 190 18.88 -31.45 4.64
CA ALA A 190 17.43 -31.46 4.47
C ALA A 190 16.74 -30.31 5.21
N THR A 191 17.16 -30.03 6.46
CA THR A 191 16.63 -28.92 7.25
C THR A 191 17.02 -27.58 6.64
N ILE A 192 18.28 -27.40 6.23
CA ILE A 192 18.75 -26.16 5.57
C ILE A 192 17.96 -25.89 4.29
N SER A 193 17.73 -26.91 3.46
CA SER A 193 16.93 -26.77 2.23
C SER A 193 15.50 -26.29 2.51
N LYS A 194 14.84 -26.85 3.55
CA LYS A 194 13.50 -26.41 3.96
C LYS A 194 13.48 -24.96 4.45
N ILE A 195 14.46 -24.57 5.28
CA ILE A 195 14.56 -23.18 5.77
C ILE A 195 14.84 -22.22 4.62
N ARG A 196 15.76 -22.55 3.71
CA ARG A 196 16.09 -21.73 2.54
C ARG A 196 14.86 -21.49 1.67
N ARG A 197 14.07 -22.54 1.41
CA ARG A 197 12.81 -22.42 0.66
C ARG A 197 11.82 -21.51 1.36
N SER A 198 11.67 -21.64 2.68
CA SER A 198 10.79 -20.78 3.48
C SER A 198 11.23 -19.31 3.48
N LEU A 199 12.53 -19.03 3.63
CA LEU A 199 13.07 -17.67 3.55
C LEU A 199 12.91 -17.07 2.15
N PHE A 200 13.08 -17.86 1.10
CA PHE A 200 12.88 -17.40 -0.27
C PHE A 200 11.42 -17.03 -0.54
N THR A 201 10.48 -17.85 -0.04
CA THR A 201 9.05 -17.51 -0.07
C THR A 201 8.76 -16.21 0.67
N LEU A 202 9.31 -16.03 1.88
CA LEU A 202 9.15 -14.80 2.65
C LEU A 202 9.76 -13.59 1.93
N PHE A 203 10.93 -13.75 1.30
CA PHE A 203 11.58 -12.70 0.53
C PHE A 203 10.70 -12.24 -0.63
N ILE A 204 10.16 -13.19 -1.41
CA ILE A 204 9.27 -12.88 -2.52
C ILE A 204 8.04 -12.12 -2.02
N GLN A 205 7.39 -12.59 -0.95
CA GLN A 205 6.21 -11.94 -0.37
C GLN A 205 6.49 -10.48 -0.03
N VAL A 206 7.61 -10.20 0.65
CA VAL A 206 7.93 -8.82 1.02
C VAL A 206 8.37 -7.98 -0.18
N GLN A 207 9.04 -8.57 -1.18
CA GLN A 207 9.33 -7.84 -2.41
C GLN A 207 8.05 -7.39 -3.10
N ILE A 208 7.04 -8.26 -3.20
CA ILE A 208 5.75 -7.91 -3.81
C ILE A 208 5.10 -6.75 -3.06
N ASP A 209 5.06 -6.82 -1.73
CA ASP A 209 4.53 -5.74 -0.87
C ASP A 209 5.22 -4.39 -1.06
N THR A 210 6.49 -4.42 -1.42
CA THR A 210 7.33 -3.21 -1.56
C THR A 210 7.51 -2.75 -3.00
N MET A 211 7.12 -3.53 -4.01
CA MET A 211 7.29 -3.13 -5.42
C MET A 211 6.44 -1.91 -5.83
N PRO A 212 5.15 -1.81 -5.45
CA PRO A 212 4.34 -0.63 -5.81
C PRO A 212 4.92 0.64 -5.23
N THR A 213 5.38 0.61 -3.97
CA THR A 213 5.94 1.79 -3.30
C THR A 213 7.27 2.22 -3.92
N LYS A 214 8.14 1.28 -4.29
CA LYS A 214 9.39 1.59 -5.03
C LYS A 214 9.14 2.30 -6.34
N ASN A 215 8.18 1.80 -7.13
CA ASN A 215 7.88 2.38 -8.43
C ASN A 215 7.31 3.78 -8.26
N THR A 216 6.31 3.98 -7.38
CA THR A 216 5.75 5.31 -7.13
C THR A 216 6.81 6.31 -6.65
N HIS A 217 7.71 5.90 -5.75
CA HIS A 217 8.77 6.77 -5.25
C HIS A 217 9.84 7.15 -6.30
N ASN A 218 10.23 6.20 -7.16
CA ASN A 218 11.15 6.52 -8.25
C ASN A 218 10.52 7.50 -9.25
N ILE A 219 9.21 7.37 -9.48
CA ILE A 219 8.45 8.30 -10.31
C ILE A 219 8.33 9.69 -9.67
N ASP A 220 8.11 9.79 -8.36
CA ASP A 220 8.10 11.08 -7.66
C ASP A 220 9.44 11.81 -7.78
N SER A 221 10.57 11.08 -7.75
CA SER A 221 11.89 11.66 -7.98
C SER A 221 12.12 12.10 -9.44
N LEU A 222 11.53 11.39 -10.42
CA LEU A 222 11.48 11.87 -11.81
C LEU A 222 10.53 13.06 -11.99
N HIS A 223 9.55 13.23 -11.12
CA HIS A 223 8.59 14.33 -11.20
C HIS A 223 9.22 15.70 -10.90
N GLU A 224 10.41 15.74 -10.32
CA GLU A 224 11.23 16.95 -10.21
C GLU A 224 11.60 17.53 -11.60
N TYR A 225 11.47 16.74 -12.66
CA TYR A 225 11.50 17.20 -14.05
C TYR A 225 10.06 17.41 -14.56
N PRO A 226 9.59 18.66 -14.67
CA PRO A 226 8.17 18.98 -14.92
C PRO A 226 7.60 18.52 -16.27
N HIS A 227 8.39 17.86 -17.12
CA HIS A 227 8.03 17.48 -18.48
C HIS A 227 8.26 16.00 -18.85
N THR A 228 8.86 15.18 -17.98
CA THR A 228 9.36 13.86 -18.42
C THR A 228 8.44 12.69 -18.13
N LEU A 229 7.47 12.84 -17.21
CA LEU A 229 6.60 11.72 -16.86
C LEU A 229 5.24 11.84 -17.54
N ASP A 230 5.10 11.07 -18.61
CA ASP A 230 3.85 10.95 -19.34
C ASP A 230 2.75 10.49 -18.41
N SER A 231 1.58 11.06 -18.63
CA SER A 231 0.42 10.79 -17.80
C SER A 231 -0.03 9.32 -17.88
N GLU A 232 0.36 8.61 -18.94
CA GLU A 232 0.17 7.16 -19.11
C GLU A 232 0.99 6.34 -18.11
N ALA A 233 2.24 6.72 -17.84
CA ALA A 233 3.08 6.06 -16.85
C ALA A 233 2.48 6.21 -15.44
N ASN A 234 2.00 7.40 -15.14
CA ASN A 234 1.27 7.75 -13.92
C ASN A 234 0.01 6.90 -13.70
N LEU A 235 -0.81 6.72 -14.74
CA LEU A 235 -1.99 5.84 -14.68
C LEU A 235 -1.62 4.36 -14.52
N SER A 236 -0.51 3.94 -15.14
CA SER A 236 -0.01 2.56 -15.06
C SER A 236 0.43 2.21 -13.63
N ILE A 237 1.13 3.13 -12.95
CA ILE A 237 1.54 2.96 -11.55
C ILE A 237 0.31 2.86 -10.64
N PHE A 238 -0.68 3.74 -10.84
CA PHE A 238 -1.91 3.70 -10.05
C PHE A 238 -2.67 2.38 -10.25
N SER A 239 -2.75 1.89 -11.49
CA SER A 239 -3.33 0.57 -11.78
C SER A 239 -2.57 -0.56 -11.11
N LEU A 240 -1.24 -0.48 -11.05
CA LEU A 240 -0.39 -1.44 -10.34
C LEU A 240 -0.61 -1.41 -8.82
N MET A 241 -0.83 -0.22 -8.24
CA MET A 241 -1.21 -0.09 -6.83
C MET A 241 -2.57 -0.73 -6.54
N ILE A 242 -3.57 -0.56 -7.41
CA ILE A 242 -4.89 -1.20 -7.25
C ILE A 242 -4.78 -2.73 -7.33
N LEU A 243 -3.98 -3.26 -8.26
CA LEU A 243 -3.83 -4.72 -8.42
C LEU A 243 -2.93 -5.36 -7.34
N HIS A 244 -2.18 -4.56 -6.59
CA HIS A 244 -1.19 -5.06 -5.66
C HIS A 244 -1.73 -6.04 -4.61
N PRO A 245 -2.81 -5.75 -3.85
CA PRO A 245 -3.32 -6.68 -2.84
C PRO A 245 -3.77 -8.02 -3.43
N LEU A 246 -4.30 -8.01 -4.66
CA LEU A 246 -4.69 -9.21 -5.39
C LEU A 246 -3.47 -10.06 -5.74
N VAL A 247 -2.44 -9.44 -6.33
CA VAL A 247 -1.19 -10.10 -6.73
C VAL A 247 -0.47 -10.68 -5.50
N HIS A 248 -0.40 -9.93 -4.40
CA HIS A 248 0.16 -10.39 -3.14
C HIS A 248 -0.51 -11.70 -2.68
N ASN A 249 -1.84 -11.71 -2.63
CA ASN A 249 -2.60 -12.85 -2.16
C ASN A 249 -2.47 -14.08 -3.07
N ILE A 250 -2.51 -13.89 -4.39
CA ILE A 250 -2.31 -14.98 -5.36
C ILE A 250 -0.94 -15.62 -5.16
N ILE A 251 0.11 -14.80 -4.99
CA ILE A 251 1.47 -15.30 -4.86
C ILE A 251 1.67 -15.99 -3.50
N LEU A 252 1.14 -15.42 -2.42
CA LEU A 252 1.17 -16.03 -1.08
C LEU A 252 0.53 -17.43 -1.07
N LEU A 253 -0.65 -17.56 -1.68
CA LEU A 253 -1.36 -18.84 -1.81
C LEU A 253 -0.66 -19.81 -2.77
N GLY A 254 -0.10 -19.31 -3.87
CA GLY A 254 0.53 -20.13 -4.90
C GLY A 254 1.91 -20.69 -4.52
N ILE A 255 2.74 -19.88 -3.84
CA ILE A 255 4.10 -20.26 -3.47
C ILE A 255 4.10 -21.24 -2.28
N THR A 256 3.15 -21.10 -1.35
CA THR A 256 3.10 -21.93 -0.14
C THR A 256 2.58 -23.32 -0.47
N PRO A 257 3.43 -24.38 -0.44
CA PRO A 257 3.04 -25.70 -0.96
C PRO A 257 1.84 -26.31 -0.25
N THR A 258 1.73 -26.07 1.06
CA THR A 258 0.60 -26.54 1.88
C THR A 258 -0.71 -25.92 1.43
N TYR A 259 -0.72 -24.62 1.14
CA TYR A 259 -1.94 -23.91 0.73
C TYR A 259 -2.37 -24.35 -0.66
N ARG A 260 -1.40 -24.51 -1.57
CA ARG A 260 -1.65 -25.06 -2.90
C ARG A 260 -2.25 -26.47 -2.83
N ALA A 261 -1.75 -27.34 -1.96
CA ALA A 261 -2.30 -28.68 -1.79
C ALA A 261 -3.78 -28.65 -1.37
N ILE A 262 -4.14 -27.75 -0.45
CA ILE A 262 -5.51 -27.57 0.03
C ILE A 262 -6.42 -27.05 -1.08
N ILE A 263 -6.00 -25.99 -1.77
CA ILE A 263 -6.76 -25.40 -2.88
C ILE A 263 -7.02 -26.44 -3.98
N ILE A 264 -6.03 -27.27 -4.32
CA ILE A 264 -6.20 -28.34 -5.32
C ILE A 264 -7.08 -29.48 -4.80
N SER A 265 -7.04 -29.77 -3.50
CA SER A 265 -7.85 -30.84 -2.90
C SER A 265 -9.32 -30.45 -2.73
N PHE A 266 -9.63 -29.16 -2.57
CA PHE A 266 -10.98 -28.68 -2.28
C PHE A 266 -12.02 -29.08 -3.36
N PRO A 267 -11.77 -28.87 -4.67
CA PRO A 267 -12.69 -29.33 -5.72
C PRO A 267 -12.92 -30.84 -5.75
N ARG A 268 -11.92 -31.63 -5.31
CA ARG A 268 -12.03 -33.10 -5.27
C ARG A 268 -12.92 -33.59 -4.13
N LYS A 269 -13.07 -32.80 -3.06
CA LYS A 269 -13.88 -33.15 -1.89
C LYS A 269 -15.36 -32.76 -2.07
N CYS A 270 -15.64 -31.82 -2.97
CA CYS A 270 -17.00 -31.39 -3.30
C CYS A 270 -17.68 -32.24 -4.39
N ARG A 271 -16.94 -33.17 -5.01
CA ARG A 271 -17.45 -34.13 -5.99
C ARG A 271 -17.72 -35.46 -5.33
#